data_AF-A0A0Q6AQB7-F1
#
_entry.id   AF-A0A0Q6AQB7-F1
#
_cell.length_a   1.000
_cell.length_b   1.000
_cell.length_c   1.000
_cell.angle_alpha   90.00
_cell.angle_beta   90.00
_cell.angle_gamma   90.00
#
_symmetry.space_group_name_H-M   'P 1'
#
loop_
_entity.id
_entity.type
_entity.pdbx_description
1 polymer ?
#
loop_
_entity_poly.entity_id
_entity_poly.type
_entity_poly.pdbx_seq_one_letter_code
_entity_poly.pdbx_strand_id
1 'polypeptide(L)' 'MLISWVFISLDKINESTENPFEGNVQHVPISQIGRAIEIDQKEMLDDDELPKVLKTRNKITL' A
#
# COMPACT_ATOMS: atom_id res chain seq x y z
N MET A 1 -28.07 10.07 -18.10
CA MET A 1 -26.69 9.50 -18.07
C MET A 1 -25.83 10.06 -16.95
N LEU A 2 -25.66 11.39 -16.82
CA LEU A 2 -24.79 11.98 -15.77
C LEU A 2 -25.14 11.55 -14.35
N ILE A 3 -26.42 11.57 -13.99
CA ILE A 3 -26.89 11.16 -12.65
C ILE A 3 -26.50 9.69 -12.37
N SER A 4 -26.72 8.80 -13.35
CA SER A 4 -26.33 7.39 -13.23
C SER A 4 -24.81 7.21 -13.09
N TRP A 5 -24.00 8.00 -13.81
CA TRP A 5 -22.55 7.95 -13.67
C TRP A 5 -22.07 8.44 -12.29
N VAL A 6 -22.73 9.46 -11.73
CA VAL A 6 -22.45 9.95 -10.37
C VAL A 6 -22.72 8.87 -9.34
N PHE A 7 -23.86 8.17 -9.41
CA PHE A 7 -24.18 7.08 -8.49
C PHE A 7 -23.19 5.91 -8.60
N ILE A 8 -22.83 5.49 -9.82
CA ILE A 8 -21.85 4.41 -10.03
C ILE A 8 -20.45 4.82 -9.53
N SER A 9 -20.06 6.08 -9.71
CA SER A 9 -18.76 6.57 -9.24
C SER A 9 -18.70 6.63 -7.71
N LEU A 10 -19.80 7.00 -7.06
CA LEU A 10 -19.89 7.05 -5.60
C LEU A 10 -19.75 5.65 -4.98
N ASP A 11 -20.39 4.65 -5.59
CA ASP A 11 -20.35 3.26 -5.16
C ASP A 11 -18.93 2.68 -5.23
N LYS A 12 -18.21 2.94 -6.33
CA LYS A 12 -16.82 2.51 -6.51
C LYS A 12 -15.84 3.15 -5.53
N ILE A 13 -16.06 4.41 -5.18
CA ILE A 13 -15.23 5.10 -4.18
C ILE A 13 -15.48 4.49 -2.80
N ASN A 14 -16.74 4.19 -2.47
CA ASN A 14 -17.11 3.56 -1.21
C ASN A 14 -16.40 2.22 -1.02
N GLU A 15 -16.51 1.33 -2.01
CA GLU A 15 -15.83 0.02 -2.02
C GLU A 15 -14.31 0.17 -1.84
N SER A 16 -13.69 1.14 -2.52
CA SER A 16 -12.25 1.41 -2.39
C SER A 16 -11.84 2.01 -1.04
N THR A 17 -12.76 2.62 -0.30
CA THR A 17 -12.49 3.22 1.02
C THR A 17 -12.82 2.32 2.20
N GLU A 18 -13.62 1.28 2.00
CA GLU A 18 -14.05 0.36 3.06
C GLU A 18 -12.88 -0.48 3.59
N ASN A 19 -11.92 -0.85 2.72
CA ASN A 19 -10.74 -1.60 3.12
C ASN A 19 -9.43 -1.03 2.54
N PRO A 20 -8.78 -0.08 3.23
CA PRO A 20 -7.55 0.54 2.74
C PRO A 20 -6.32 -0.38 2.77
N PHE A 21 -6.45 -1.66 3.16
CA PHE A 21 -5.34 -2.61 3.29
C PHE A 21 -5.44 -3.84 2.36
N GLU A 22 -6.39 -3.85 1.42
CA GLU A 22 -6.61 -4.96 0.48
C GLU A 22 -5.50 -5.18 -0.57
N GLY A 23 -4.39 -4.44 -0.51
CA GLY A 23 -3.22 -4.67 -1.35
C GLY A 23 -3.37 -4.25 -2.82
N ASN A 24 -4.46 -3.57 -3.18
CA ASN A 24 -4.64 -3.01 -4.51
C ASN A 24 -3.87 -1.66 -4.65
N VAL A 25 -3.72 -1.17 -5.88
CA VAL A 25 -2.85 -0.07 -6.32
C VAL A 25 -3.11 1.28 -5.65
N GLN A 26 -4.33 1.50 -5.15
CA GLN A 26 -4.74 2.70 -4.40
C GLN A 26 -4.58 2.56 -2.88
N HIS A 27 -4.28 1.36 -2.39
CA HIS A 27 -4.34 1.03 -0.98
C HIS A 27 -3.01 1.30 -0.29
N VAL A 28 -3.04 1.40 1.04
CA VAL A 28 -1.87 1.72 1.85
C VAL A 28 -0.83 0.59 1.66
N PRO A 29 0.41 0.90 1.27
CA PRO A 29 1.44 -0.11 1.02
C PRO A 29 2.02 -0.63 2.35
N ILE A 30 1.23 -1.41 3.09
CA ILE A 30 1.60 -1.92 4.42
C ILE A 30 2.88 -2.75 4.40
N SER A 31 3.12 -3.52 3.34
CA SER A 31 4.35 -4.30 3.17
C SER A 31 5.59 -3.42 3.04
N GLN A 32 5.48 -2.25 2.39
CA GLN A 32 6.60 -1.30 2.29
C GLN A 32 6.87 -0.63 3.65
N ILE A 33 5.81 -0.25 4.36
CA ILE A 33 5.93 0.35 5.70
C ILE A 33 6.56 -0.66 6.67
N GLY A 34 6.10 -1.92 6.66
CA GLY A 34 6.68 -2.98 7.48
C GLY A 34 8.15 -3.25 7.16
N ARG A 35 8.51 -3.25 5.86
CA ARG A 35 9.91 -3.39 5.45
C ARG A 35 10.78 -2.22 5.87
N ALA A 36 10.27 -0.98 5.77
CA ALA A 36 10.98 0.20 6.22
C ALA A 36 11.26 0.13 7.73
N ILE A 37 10.24 -0.23 8.53
CA ILE A 37 10.40 -0.42 9.98
C ILE A 37 11.42 -1.53 10.30
N GLU A 38 11.43 -2.63 9.53
CA GLU A 38 12.43 -3.70 9.70
C GLU A 38 13.86 -3.19 9.45
N ILE A 39 14.05 -2.38 8.42
CA ILE A 39 15.33 -1.76 8.09
C ILE A 39 15.75 -0.81 9.20
N ASP A 40 14.85 0.10 9.63
CA ASP A 40 15.12 1.07 10.69
C ASP A 40 15.53 0.37 12.00
N GLN A 41 14.83 -0.70 12.38
CA GLN A 41 15.17 -1.49 13.58
C GLN A 41 16.55 -2.16 13.48
N LYS A 42 16.91 -2.68 12.30
CA LYS A 42 18.22 -3.31 12.08
C LYS A 42 19.36 -2.29 12.03
N GLU A 43 19.14 -1.12 11.44
CA GLU A 43 20.10 0.00 11.50
C GLU A 43 20.33 0.46 12.95
N MET A 44 19.28 0.56 13.76
CA MET A 44 19.40 0.93 15.18
C MET A 44 20.19 -0.11 16.01
N LEU A 45 20.26 -1.35 15.54
CA LEU A 45 20.98 -2.47 16.17
C LEU A 45 22.38 -2.70 15.59
N ASP A 46 22.83 -1.86 14.65
CA ASP A 46 24.13 -1.96 13.96
C ASP A 46 24.35 -3.34 13.28
N ASP A 47 23.27 -3.93 12.75
CA ASP A 47 23.27 -5.25 12.12
C ASP A 47 23.72 -5.16 10.64
N ASP A 48 24.74 -5.92 10.25
CA ASP A 48 25.33 -5.88 8.90
C ASP A 48 24.41 -6.49 7.81
N GLU A 49 23.43 -7.32 8.20
CA GLU A 49 22.47 -7.92 7.27
C GLU A 49 21.21 -7.07 7.06
N LEU A 50 21.41 -5.91 6.44
CA LEU A 50 20.31 -5.03 6.07
C LEU A 50 19.40 -5.65 4.99
N PRO A 51 18.09 -5.75 5.24
CA PRO A 51 17.15 -6.26 4.28
C PRO A 51 17.05 -5.32 3.07
N LYS A 52 17.06 -5.85 1.85
CA LYS A 52 16.85 -5.02 0.64
C LYS A 52 15.49 -4.31 0.70
N VAL A 53 15.50 -3.01 0.41
CA VAL A 53 14.29 -2.19 0.23
C VAL A 53 13.41 -2.83 -0.84
N LEU A 54 12.12 -2.99 -0.54
CA LEU A 54 11.15 -3.48 -1.53
C LEU A 54 11.08 -2.47 -2.67
N LYS A 55 11.61 -2.84 -3.85
CA LYS A 55 11.46 -2.02 -5.05
C LYS A 55 10.04 -2.18 -5.58
N THR A 56 9.29 -1.10 -5.60
CA THR A 56 7.96 -1.01 -6.22
C THR A 56 8.02 -1.49 -7.68
N ARG A 57 7.57 -2.72 -7.94
CA ARG A 57 7.44 -3.23 -9.31
C ARG A 57 5.96 -3.16 -9.67
N ASN A 58 5.60 -2.18 -10.50
CA ASN A 58 4.28 -2.01 -11.11
C ASN A 58 3.12 -1.73 -10.16
N LYS A 59 3.21 -0.71 -9.29
CA LYS A 59 2.03 -0.13 -8.59
C LYS A 59 1.22 -1.10 -7.69
N ILE A 60 1.54 -2.39 -7.67
CA ILE A 60 1.03 -3.42 -6.76
C ILE A 60 2.23 -3.90 -5.97
N THR A 61 2.20 -3.67 -4.67
CA THR A 61 3.24 -4.16 -3.77
C THR A 61 2.79 -5.56 -3.35
N LEU A 62 3.46 -6.61 -3.85
CA LEU A 62 3.38 -7.95 -3.26
C LEU A 62 4.40 -8.05 -2.13
#